data_AF-A0A1Q3UMW8-F1
#
_entry.id   AF-A0A1Q3UMW8-F1
#
_cell.length_a   1.000
_cell.length_b   1.000
_cell.length_c   1.000
_cell.angle_alpha   90.00
_cell.angle_beta   90.00
_cell.angle_gamma   90.00
#
_symmetry.space_group_name_H-M   'P 1'
#
loop_
_entity.id
_entity.type
_entity.pdbx_description
1 polymer ?
#
loop_
_entity_poly.entity_id
_entity_poly.type
_entity_poly.pdbx_seq_one_letter_code
_entity_poly.pdbx_strand_id
1 'polypeptide(L)'
;MLRIDIPQNGEPAFTYSAFEQYNIPLPANGTDTEVNGDVILLFEDEQEAVEYLDILEDYATSLDNNATQKLLVNALVSAISNDEFVQAYLR
;
A
#
# COMPACT_ATOMS: atom_id res chain seq x y z
N MET A 1 1.78 -16.55 1.73
CA MET A 1 1.16 -15.36 2.32
C MET A 1 2.24 -14.34 2.62
N LEU A 2 2.34 -13.35 1.74
CA LEU A 2 3.21 -12.19 1.87
C LEU A 2 2.48 -11.13 2.70
N ARG A 3 3.23 -10.46 3.57
CA ARG A 3 2.72 -9.40 4.46
C ARG A 3 3.67 -8.22 4.35
N ILE A 4 3.13 -7.05 4.04
CA ILE A 4 3.93 -5.82 3.90
C ILE A 4 3.42 -4.82 4.94
N ASP A 5 4.31 -4.44 5.86
CA ASP A 5 4.00 -3.52 6.94
C ASP A 5 4.11 -2.07 6.47
N ILE A 6 3.05 -1.29 6.74
CA ILE A 6 3.00 0.15 6.49
C ILE A 6 3.05 0.86 7.84
N PRO A 7 4.19 1.46 8.20
CA PRO A 7 4.34 2.08 9.50
C PRO A 7 3.47 3.34 9.62
N GLN A 8 2.61 3.42 10.65
CA GLN A 8 1.81 4.62 10.90
C GLN A 8 2.67 5.84 11.27
N ASN A 9 3.90 5.61 11.72
CA ASN A 9 4.84 6.67 12.11
C ASN A 9 5.67 7.20 10.92
N GLY A 10 5.39 6.72 9.70
CA GLY A 10 6.00 7.25 8.48
C GLY A 10 5.50 8.66 8.13
N GLU A 11 6.16 9.32 7.17
CA GLU A 11 5.63 10.53 6.53
C GLU A 11 5.22 10.20 5.07
N PRO A 12 3.93 10.30 4.71
CA PRO A 12 2.77 10.60 5.57
C PRO A 12 2.41 9.45 6.51
N ALA A 13 1.86 9.79 7.68
CA ALA A 13 1.30 8.81 8.60
C ALA A 13 0.12 8.10 7.93
N PHE A 14 0.20 6.77 7.83
CA PHE A 14 -0.81 5.95 7.17
C PHE A 14 -1.52 5.07 8.21
N THR A 15 -2.85 5.17 8.25
CA THR A 15 -3.71 4.35 9.11
C THR A 15 -4.79 3.68 8.26
N TYR A 16 -5.40 2.62 8.77
CA TYR A 16 -6.47 1.90 8.04
C TYR A 16 -7.60 2.83 7.56
N SER A 17 -7.96 3.85 8.36
CA SER A 17 -8.99 4.83 8.01
C SER A 17 -8.69 5.61 6.72
N ALA A 18 -7.43 5.68 6.28
CA ALA A 18 -7.06 6.32 5.01
C ALA A 18 -7.70 5.63 3.80
N PHE A 19 -7.86 4.30 3.82
CA PHE A 19 -8.52 3.58 2.74
C PHE A 19 -9.96 4.05 2.55
N GLU A 20 -10.72 4.11 3.64
CA GLU A 20 -12.12 4.52 3.62
C GLU A 20 -12.27 6.02 3.34
N GLN A 21 -11.47 6.87 4.00
CA GLN A 21 -11.58 8.32 3.87
C GLN A 21 -11.29 8.81 2.46
N TYR A 22 -10.31 8.18 1.79
CA TYR A 22 -9.82 8.62 0.48
C TYR A 22 -10.24 7.70 -0.66
N ASN A 23 -11.00 6.63 -0.39
CA ASN A 23 -11.32 5.57 -1.36
C ASN A 23 -10.05 5.01 -2.03
N ILE A 24 -9.00 4.77 -1.24
CA ILE A 24 -7.81 4.08 -1.75
C ILE A 24 -8.20 2.61 -1.96
N PRO A 25 -7.84 2.00 -3.11
CA PRO A 25 -8.10 0.58 -3.36
C PRO A 25 -7.46 -0.29 -2.27
N LEU A 26 -8.18 -1.30 -1.79
CA LEU A 26 -7.64 -2.33 -0.90
C LEU A 26 -7.01 -3.47 -1.72
N PRO A 27 -5.97 -4.14 -1.20
CA PRO A 27 -5.49 -5.40 -1.80
C PRO A 27 -6.60 -6.48 -1.73
N ALA A 28 -6.54 -7.51 -2.57
CA ALA A 28 -7.64 -8.46 -2.69
C ALA A 28 -7.86 -9.27 -1.41
N ASN A 29 -6.78 -9.60 -0.69
CA ASN A 29 -6.83 -10.22 0.63
C ASN A 29 -7.04 -9.23 1.80
N GLY A 30 -7.21 -7.94 1.51
CA GLY A 30 -7.48 -6.90 2.49
C GLY A 30 -6.27 -6.55 3.37
N THR A 31 -6.55 -5.95 4.52
CA THR A 31 -5.52 -5.45 5.44
C THR A 31 -5.80 -5.89 6.86
N ASP A 32 -4.74 -5.99 7.66
CA ASP A 32 -4.82 -6.10 9.11
C ASP A 32 -4.28 -4.83 9.78
N THR A 33 -4.45 -4.69 11.08
CA THR A 33 -3.90 -3.58 11.86
C THR A 33 -3.24 -4.09 13.13
N GLU A 34 -1.98 -3.71 13.36
CA GLU A 34 -1.26 -4.06 14.57
C GLU A 34 -1.71 -3.25 15.79
N VAL A 35 -1.33 -3.67 17.01
CA VAL A 35 -1.70 -3.00 18.27
C VAL A 35 -1.09 -1.60 18.40
N ASN A 36 0.22 -1.49 18.25
CA ASN A 36 0.70 -0.91 17.01
C ASN A 36 0.00 0.37 16.52
N GLY A 37 -0.84 0.19 15.50
CA GLY A 37 -1.44 1.17 14.60
C GLY A 37 -0.92 1.05 13.16
N ASP A 38 0.13 0.26 12.93
CA ASP A 38 0.66 -0.08 11.61
C ASP A 38 -0.38 -0.90 10.84
N VAL A 39 -0.46 -0.62 9.54
CA VAL A 39 -1.33 -1.34 8.62
C VAL A 39 -0.52 -2.45 7.98
N ILE A 40 -1.06 -3.66 7.98
CA ILE A 40 -0.45 -4.79 7.28
C ILE A 40 -1.24 -5.04 6.00
N LEU A 41 -0.58 -4.90 4.86
CA LEU A 41 -1.14 -5.34 3.58
C LEU A 41 -1.00 -6.86 3.47
N LEU A 42 -2.09 -7.54 3.10
CA LEU A 42 -2.12 -9.00 2.99
C LEU A 42 -2.16 -9.41 1.52
N PHE A 43 -1.28 -10.34 1.15
CA PHE A 43 -1.20 -10.93 -0.18
C PHE A 43 -0.96 -12.44 -0.10
N GLU A 44 -1.46 -13.20 -1.06
CA GLU A 44 -1.23 -14.63 -1.17
C GLU A 44 0.26 -14.89 -1.47
N ASP A 45 0.80 -14.14 -2.42
CA ASP A 45 2.17 -14.21 -2.92
C ASP A 45 2.67 -12.85 -3.47
N GLU A 46 3.88 -12.84 -4.00
CA GLU A 46 4.51 -11.66 -4.60
C GLU A 46 3.78 -11.20 -5.87
N GLN A 47 3.13 -12.10 -6.61
CA GLN A 47 2.38 -11.74 -7.82
C GLN A 47 1.19 -10.85 -7.46
N GLU A 48 0.41 -11.22 -6.44
CA GLU A 48 -0.72 -10.39 -5.99
C GLU A 48 -0.26 -9.00 -5.50
N ALA A 49 0.91 -8.91 -4.86
CA ALA A 49 1.48 -7.63 -4.46
C ALA A 49 1.85 -6.74 -5.67
N VAL A 50 2.38 -7.35 -6.74
CA VAL A 50 2.67 -6.63 -8.00
C VAL A 50 1.38 -6.20 -8.70
N GLU A 51 0.36 -7.06 -8.77
CA GLU A 51 -0.94 -6.70 -9.34
C GLU A 51 -1.59 -5.53 -8.57
N TYR A 52 -1.46 -5.52 -7.24
CA TYR A 52 -1.92 -4.42 -6.42
C TYR A 52 -1.08 -3.13 -6.61
N LEU A 53 0.22 -3.27 -6.86
CA LEU A 53 1.09 -2.14 -7.20
C LEU A 53 0.58 -1.43 -8.46
N ASP A 54 0.25 -2.18 -9.51
CA ASP A 54 -0.31 -1.64 -10.76
C ASP A 54 -1.61 -0.87 -10.51
N ILE A 55 -2.51 -1.42 -9.67
CA ILE A 55 -3.77 -0.76 -9.28
C ILE A 55 -3.51 0.57 -8.56
N LEU A 56 -2.51 0.62 -7.68
CA LEU A 56 -2.15 1.83 -6.95
C LEU A 56 -1.53 2.89 -7.86
N GLU A 57 -0.68 2.47 -8.80
CA GLU A 57 -0.09 3.38 -9.79
C GLU A 57 -1.18 3.99 -10.69
N ASP A 58 -2.09 3.17 -11.22
CA ASP A 58 -3.23 3.64 -12.00
C ASP A 58 -4.10 4.60 -11.20
N TYR A 59 -4.42 4.26 -9.95
CA TYR A 59 -5.15 5.15 -9.04
C TYR A 59 -4.39 6.47 -8.84
N ALA A 60 -3.08 6.44 -8.60
CA ALA A 60 -2.26 7.64 -8.43
C ALA A 60 -2.22 8.55 -9.67
N THR A 61 -2.30 7.99 -10.88
CA THR A 61 -2.39 8.79 -12.12
C THR A 61 -3.71 9.54 -12.25
N SER A 62 -4.80 9.00 -11.67
CA SER A 62 -6.11 9.65 -11.66
C SER A 62 -6.22 10.81 -10.67
N LEU A 63 -5.26 10.93 -9.74
CA LEU A 63 -5.26 11.92 -8.68
C LEU A 63 -4.53 13.21 -9.07
N ASP A 64 -5.11 14.34 -8.63
CA ASP A 64 -4.44 15.65 -8.67
C ASP A 64 -3.08 15.60 -7.96
N ASN A 65 -2.08 16.26 -8.53
CA ASN A 65 -0.71 16.25 -8.01
C ASN A 65 -0.57 16.78 -6.57
N ASN A 66 -1.51 17.61 -6.13
CA ASN A 66 -1.53 18.22 -4.79
C ASN A 66 -2.54 17.54 -3.84
N ALA A 67 -3.19 16.46 -4.25
CA ALA A 67 -4.15 15.77 -3.40
C ALA A 67 -3.44 15.03 -2.26
N THR A 68 -3.96 15.16 -1.03
CA THR A 68 -3.43 14.45 0.15
C THR A 68 -3.38 12.94 -0.07
N GLN A 69 -4.40 12.37 -0.72
CA GLN A 69 -4.41 10.93 -1.01
C GLN A 69 -3.27 10.49 -1.94
N LYS A 70 -2.72 11.37 -2.78
CA LYS A 70 -1.60 11.01 -3.65
C LYS A 70 -0.32 10.75 -2.85
N LEU A 71 -0.10 11.50 -1.77
CA LEU A 71 1.01 11.26 -0.84
C LEU A 71 0.87 9.89 -0.17
N LEU A 72 -0.35 9.55 0.27
CA LEU A 72 -0.65 8.27 0.92
C LEU A 72 -0.45 7.09 -0.05
N VAL A 73 -0.96 7.20 -1.27
CA VAL A 73 -0.78 6.16 -2.31
C VAL A 73 0.69 5.99 -2.67
N ASN A 74 1.44 7.09 -2.82
CA ASN A 74 2.89 7.00 -3.10
C ASN A 74 3.65 6.31 -1.96
N ALA A 75 3.21 6.46 -0.71
CA ALA A 75 3.79 5.75 0.43
C ALA A 75 3.53 4.24 0.33
N LEU A 76 2.32 3.82 -0.04
CA LEU A 76 1.99 2.42 -0.30
C LEU A 76 2.82 1.84 -1.45
N VAL A 77 2.86 2.53 -2.60
CA VAL A 77 3.69 2.16 -3.77
C VAL A 77 5.15 1.98 -3.35
N SER A 78 5.67 2.93 -2.57
CA SER A 78 7.06 2.89 -2.09
C SER A 78 7.29 1.71 -1.14
N ALA A 79 6.36 1.41 -0.23
CA ALA A 79 6.50 0.30 0.69
C ALA A 79 6.53 -1.05 -0.06
N ILE A 80 5.59 -1.24 -1.00
CA ILE A 80 5.51 -2.47 -1.80
C ILE A 80 6.74 -2.62 -2.71
N SER A 81 7.15 -1.54 -3.39
CA SER A 81 8.31 -1.58 -4.30
C SER A 81 9.65 -1.77 -3.58
N ASN A 82 9.72 -1.44 -2.29
CA ASN A 82 10.92 -1.62 -1.46
C ASN A 82 10.94 -2.95 -0.71
N ASP A 83 9.87 -3.74 -0.78
CA ASP A 83 9.82 -5.07 -0.16
C ASP A 83 10.80 -6.03 -0.84
N GLU A 84 11.54 -6.80 -0.04
CA GLU A 84 12.61 -7.66 -0.54
C GLU A 84 12.10 -8.82 -1.39
N PHE A 85 10.90 -9.35 -1.09
CA PHE A 85 10.29 -10.45 -1.83
C PHE A 85 9.73 -9.95 -3.15
N VAL A 86 9.04 -8.80 -3.13
CA VAL A 86 8.56 -8.13 -4.36
C VAL A 86 9.74 -7.79 -5.28
N GLN A 87 10.83 -7.22 -4.75
CA GLN A 87 12.02 -6.94 -5.55
C GLN A 87 12.69 -8.19 -6.10
N ALA A 88 12.68 -9.30 -5.35
CA ALA A 88 13.22 -10.56 -5.82
C ALA A 88 12.38 -11.17 -6.95
N TYR A 89 11.05 -11.02 -6.88
CA TYR A 89 10.12 -11.50 -7.90
C TYR A 89 10.23 -10.74 -9.24
N LEU A 90 10.50 -9.42 -9.19
CA LEU A 90 10.62 -8.56 -10.37
C LEU A 90 11.95 -8.69 -11.14
N ARG A 91 12.91 -9.49 -10.65
CA ARG A 91 14.23 -9.69 -11.29
C ARG A 91 14.25 -10.85 -12.27
#